data_AF-A0A7K1YDL6-F1
#
_entry.id   AF-A0A7K1YDL6-F1
#
_cell.length_a   1.000
_cell.length_b   1.000
_cell.length_c   1.000
_cell.angle_alpha   90.00
_cell.angle_beta   90.00
_cell.angle_gamma   90.00
#
_symmetry.space_group_name_H-M   'P 1'
#
loop_
_entity.id
_entity.type
_entity.pdbx_description
1 polymer ?
#
loop_
_entity_poly.entity_id
_entity_poly.type
_entity_poly.pdbx_seq_one_letter_code
_entity_poly.pdbx_strand_id
1 'polypeptide(L)'
;MDQTTNGHTEAYLKRQAKNIKRELGIPYRKALEQAAIAAGFTNYQHFQNQSKTSVKRKRIRIKPAPDAPSPLVISLNTFGSRKPVERPNAKMPLVTHIELGTILKEVRDAADDYKRVKNAIGNVRSRLDDWVAGEYPHHTELPNEVFFNIYYGDTGTPTDYSPSDKRKNELIALCQKAKTILGQHYHDCRPLRGLYQKLDATVKWIKLWPEGRKPKGYSSRGQITPGSLVSLKVTVSP
;
A
#
# COMPACT_ATOMS: atom_id res chain seq x y z
N MET A 1 -3.67 17.81 -18.43
CA MET A 1 -4.14 17.98 -19.81
C MET A 1 -5.66 17.90 -19.77
N ASP A 2 -6.32 19.04 -19.92
CA ASP A 2 -7.79 19.10 -19.95
C ASP A 2 -8.27 18.37 -21.20
N GLN A 3 -9.09 17.35 -20.99
CA GLN A 3 -9.63 16.55 -22.09
C GLN A 3 -10.65 17.42 -22.83
N THR A 4 -10.39 17.69 -24.10
CA THR A 4 -11.33 18.36 -25.00
C THR A 4 -12.32 17.32 -25.50
N THR A 5 -13.61 17.49 -25.19
CA THR A 5 -14.68 16.75 -25.87
C THR A 5 -15.33 17.71 -26.84
N ASN A 6 -15.45 17.30 -28.10
CA ASN A 6 -15.97 18.17 -29.17
C ASN A 6 -15.25 19.55 -29.26
N GLY A 7 -13.94 19.60 -28.97
CA GLY A 7 -13.16 20.85 -28.97
C GLY A 7 -13.32 21.74 -27.72
N HIS A 8 -14.21 21.39 -26.77
CA HIS A 8 -14.49 22.19 -25.58
C HIS A 8 -14.05 21.49 -24.29
N THR A 9 -13.44 22.25 -23.37
CA THR A 9 -13.05 21.75 -22.04
C THR A 9 -14.12 22.08 -21.00
N GLU A 10 -14.11 21.38 -19.85
CA GLU A 10 -15.05 21.67 -18.75
C GLU A 10 -14.89 23.11 -18.24
N ALA A 11 -13.65 23.60 -18.19
CA ALA A 11 -13.34 24.98 -17.82
C ALA A 11 -13.97 26.00 -18.79
N TYR A 12 -13.97 25.71 -20.10
CA TYR A 12 -14.61 26.54 -21.12
C TYR A 12 -16.12 26.65 -20.87
N LEU A 13 -16.81 25.53 -20.67
CA LEU A 13 -18.26 25.51 -20.42
C LEU A 13 -18.64 26.23 -19.13
N LYS A 14 -17.87 26.05 -18.05
CA LYS A 14 -18.09 26.76 -16.78
C LYS A 14 -17.89 28.27 -16.91
N ARG A 15 -16.92 28.71 -17.72
CA ARG A 15 -16.70 30.13 -18.00
C ARG A 15 -17.86 30.72 -18.80
N GLN A 16 -18.35 30.01 -19.82
CA GLN A 16 -19.53 30.44 -20.58
C GLN A 16 -20.78 30.54 -19.70
N ALA A 17 -21.04 29.52 -18.88
CA ALA A 17 -22.18 29.52 -17.96
C ALA A 17 -22.17 30.70 -16.98
N LYS A 18 -21.00 31.21 -16.57
CA LYS A 18 -20.91 32.41 -15.73
C LYS A 18 -21.34 33.68 -16.47
N ASN A 19 -21.02 33.80 -17.76
CA ASN A 19 -21.44 34.94 -18.58
C ASN A 19 -22.96 34.89 -18.81
N ILE A 20 -23.48 33.73 -19.23
CA ILE A 20 -24.92 33.49 -19.46
C ILE A 20 -25.74 33.74 -18.18
N LYS A 21 -25.25 33.30 -17.02
CA LYS A 21 -25.87 33.58 -15.72
C LYS A 21 -26.02 35.09 -15.47
N ARG A 22 -24.97 35.86 -15.78
CA ARG A 22 -24.94 37.32 -15.54
C ARG A 22 -25.85 38.07 -16.51
N GLU A 23 -25.91 37.65 -17.76
CA GLU A 23 -26.72 38.29 -18.80
C GLU A 23 -28.22 37.99 -18.65
N LEU A 24 -28.57 36.73 -18.37
CA LEU A 24 -29.97 36.29 -18.34
C LEU A 24 -30.58 36.26 -16.93
N GLY A 25 -29.79 36.51 -15.88
CA GLY A 25 -30.26 36.46 -14.49
C GLY A 25 -30.72 35.07 -14.04
N ILE A 26 -30.38 34.00 -14.77
CA ILE A 26 -30.86 32.64 -14.51
C ILE A 26 -29.97 31.90 -13.49
N PRO A 27 -30.49 30.86 -12.81
CA PRO A 27 -29.68 29.99 -11.96
C PRO A 27 -28.52 29.34 -12.74
N TYR A 28 -27.36 29.20 -12.08
CA TYR A 28 -26.12 28.69 -12.69
C TYR A 28 -26.28 27.30 -13.35
N ARG A 29 -27.14 26.44 -12.80
CA ARG A 29 -27.42 25.12 -13.36
C ARG A 29 -28.08 25.22 -14.75
N LYS A 30 -29.03 26.14 -14.93
CA LYS A 30 -29.66 26.40 -16.24
C LYS A 30 -28.67 27.03 -17.21
N ALA A 31 -27.82 27.94 -16.74
CA ALA A 31 -26.76 28.52 -17.56
C ALA A 31 -25.71 27.49 -18.02
N LEU A 32 -25.38 26.49 -17.19
CA LEU A 32 -24.51 25.37 -17.57
C LEU A 32 -25.14 24.50 -18.67
N GLU A 33 -26.44 24.29 -18.59
CA GLU A 33 -27.18 23.52 -19.59
C GLU A 33 -27.22 24.25 -20.93
N GLN A 34 -27.51 25.56 -20.92
CA GLN A 34 -27.44 26.40 -22.11
C GLN A 34 -26.03 26.49 -22.70
N ALA A 35 -24.99 26.62 -21.86
CA ALA A 35 -23.61 26.60 -22.32
C ALA A 35 -23.24 25.28 -23.00
N ALA A 36 -23.72 24.15 -22.48
CA ALA A 36 -23.51 22.83 -23.07
C ALA A 36 -24.25 22.70 -24.41
N ILE A 37 -25.49 23.18 -24.51
CA ILE A 37 -26.28 23.21 -25.76
C ILE A 37 -25.60 24.08 -26.82
N ALA A 38 -25.13 25.26 -26.44
CA ALA A 38 -24.40 26.17 -27.34
C ALA A 38 -23.08 25.55 -27.86
N ALA A 39 -22.46 24.68 -27.07
CA ALA A 39 -21.26 23.93 -27.44
C ALA A 39 -21.55 22.60 -28.19
N GLY A 40 -22.81 22.37 -28.60
CA GLY A 40 -23.23 21.22 -29.40
C GLY A 40 -23.52 19.94 -28.60
N PHE A 41 -23.68 20.02 -27.27
CA PHE A 41 -24.09 18.88 -26.44
C PHE A 41 -25.57 18.92 -26.13
N THR A 42 -26.22 17.75 -26.04
CA THR A 42 -27.66 17.67 -25.72
C THR A 42 -28.01 18.24 -24.34
N ASN A 43 -27.12 18.04 -23.35
CA ASN A 43 -27.21 18.64 -22.03
C ASN A 43 -25.83 18.59 -21.34
N TYR A 44 -25.69 19.25 -20.18
CA TYR A 44 -24.43 19.24 -19.43
C TYR A 44 -24.03 17.84 -18.94
N GLN A 45 -25.01 16.96 -18.69
CA GLN A 45 -24.77 15.58 -18.26
C GLN A 45 -24.18 14.72 -19.39
N HIS A 46 -24.59 14.95 -20.63
CA HIS A 46 -24.04 14.34 -21.83
C HIS A 46 -22.56 14.71 -22.01
N PHE A 47 -22.22 15.99 -21.82
CA PHE A 47 -20.82 16.43 -21.76
C PHE A 47 -20.04 15.70 -20.66
N GLN A 48 -20.58 15.61 -19.44
CA GLN A 48 -19.90 14.92 -18.33
C GLN A 48 -19.73 13.42 -18.57
N ASN A 49 -20.69 12.77 -19.23
CA ASN A 49 -20.59 11.36 -19.57
C ASN A 49 -19.52 11.13 -20.64
N GLN A 50 -19.46 12.00 -21.65
CA GLN A 50 -18.42 11.94 -22.69
C GLN A 50 -17.01 12.16 -22.10
N SER A 51 -16.84 13.16 -21.23
CA SER A 51 -15.56 13.44 -20.58
C SER A 51 -15.15 12.36 -19.58
N LYS A 52 -16.10 11.64 -18.97
CA LYS A 52 -15.81 10.45 -18.15
C LYS A 52 -15.48 9.23 -19.00
N THR A 53 -16.10 9.06 -20.17
CA THR A 53 -15.80 7.92 -21.06
C THR A 53 -14.40 8.00 -21.65
N SER A 54 -13.87 9.19 -21.94
CA SER A 54 -12.47 9.37 -22.38
C SER A 54 -11.44 9.01 -21.30
N VAL A 55 -11.82 9.00 -20.02
CA VAL A 55 -10.95 8.56 -18.91
C VAL A 55 -10.95 7.03 -18.74
N LYS A 56 -11.89 6.29 -19.32
CA LYS A 56 -11.84 4.82 -19.34
C LYS A 56 -10.83 4.35 -20.37
N ARG A 57 -9.53 4.53 -20.06
CA ARG A 57 -8.44 3.83 -20.75
C ARG A 57 -8.82 2.35 -20.84
N LYS A 58 -9.05 1.83 -22.05
CA LYS A 58 -9.13 0.38 -22.27
C LYS A 58 -7.86 -0.20 -21.67
N ARG A 59 -7.99 -0.88 -20.51
CA ARG A 59 -6.88 -1.61 -19.93
C ARG A 59 -6.50 -2.65 -20.97
N ILE A 60 -5.34 -2.47 -21.60
CA ILE A 60 -4.74 -3.48 -22.45
C ILE A 60 -4.70 -4.75 -21.61
N ARG A 61 -5.45 -5.78 -22.00
CA ARG A 61 -5.39 -7.09 -21.36
C ARG A 61 -4.07 -7.70 -21.79
N ILE A 62 -3.03 -7.50 -20.96
CA ILE A 62 -1.77 -8.22 -21.09
C ILE A 62 -2.13 -9.70 -20.98
N LYS A 63 -1.94 -10.46 -22.07
CA LYS A 63 -2.11 -11.90 -22.05
C LYS A 63 -1.08 -12.46 -21.04
N PRO A 64 -1.48 -13.39 -20.16
CA PRO A 64 -0.51 -14.04 -19.28
C PRO A 64 0.58 -14.72 -20.11
N ALA A 65 1.77 -14.83 -19.54
CA ALA A 65 2.88 -15.56 -20.16
C ALA A 65 2.41 -16.98 -20.56
N PRO A 66 2.90 -17.55 -21.67
CA PRO A 66 2.44 -18.84 -22.18
C PRO A 66 2.53 -19.98 -21.16
N ASP A 67 3.47 -19.90 -20.21
CA ASP A 67 3.69 -20.92 -19.17
C ASP A 67 2.99 -20.62 -17.84
N ALA A 68 2.12 -19.60 -17.78
CA ALA A 68 1.46 -19.21 -16.54
C ALA A 68 0.33 -20.20 -16.16
N PRO A 69 0.15 -20.50 -14.86
CA PRO A 69 -0.88 -21.41 -14.42
C PRO A 69 -2.29 -20.85 -14.65
N SER A 70 -3.25 -21.73 -14.95
CA SER A 70 -4.67 -21.39 -15.10
C SER A 70 -5.48 -22.08 -13.99
N PRO A 71 -6.25 -21.33 -13.16
CA PRO A 71 -6.40 -19.87 -13.15
C PRO A 71 -5.15 -19.18 -12.59
N LEU A 72 -4.94 -17.90 -12.92
CA LEU A 72 -3.80 -17.12 -12.38
C LEU A 72 -3.95 -16.80 -10.89
N VAL A 73 -5.17 -16.81 -10.37
CA VAL A 73 -5.50 -16.35 -9.02
C VAL A 73 -6.42 -17.35 -8.36
N ILE A 74 -6.16 -17.65 -7.10
CA ILE A 74 -6.98 -18.49 -6.23
C ILE A 74 -7.59 -17.62 -5.13
N SER A 75 -8.84 -17.87 -4.79
CA SER A 75 -9.54 -17.22 -3.67
C SER A 75 -9.40 -18.06 -2.41
N LEU A 76 -8.99 -17.43 -1.31
CA LEU A 76 -8.88 -18.01 0.02
C LEU A 76 -9.95 -17.42 0.95
N ASN A 77 -10.62 -18.29 1.70
CA ASN A 77 -11.50 -17.86 2.79
C ASN A 77 -10.69 -17.73 4.08
N THR A 78 -10.22 -16.50 4.36
CA THR A 78 -9.52 -16.20 5.60
C THR A 78 -10.51 -15.96 6.73
N PHE A 79 -10.29 -16.57 7.89
CA PHE A 79 -11.10 -16.34 9.09
C PHE A 79 -11.12 -14.85 9.47
N GLY A 80 -12.31 -14.30 9.71
CA GLY A 80 -12.51 -12.88 10.06
C GLY A 80 -12.57 -11.90 8.88
N SER A 81 -12.28 -12.32 7.64
CA SER A 81 -12.43 -11.46 6.46
C SER A 81 -13.83 -11.57 5.84
N ARG A 82 -14.49 -10.42 5.60
CA ARG A 82 -15.81 -10.36 4.92
C ARG A 82 -15.75 -10.69 3.42
N LYS A 83 -14.56 -10.72 2.83
CA LYS A 83 -14.33 -10.99 1.41
C LYS A 83 -13.19 -12.00 1.26
N PRO A 84 -13.25 -12.92 0.29
CA PRO A 84 -12.15 -13.81 -0.01
C PRO A 84 -10.87 -13.05 -0.33
N VAL A 85 -9.75 -13.53 0.23
CA VAL A 85 -8.42 -13.03 -0.07
C VAL A 85 -7.93 -13.71 -1.34
N GLU A 86 -7.62 -12.93 -2.37
CA GLU A 86 -6.99 -13.46 -3.57
C GLU A 86 -5.48 -13.66 -3.38
N ARG A 87 -4.97 -14.78 -3.87
CA ARG A 87 -3.53 -15.10 -3.93
C ARG A 87 -3.13 -15.60 -5.32
N PRO A 88 -1.85 -15.46 -5.73
CA PRO A 88 -1.35 -16.08 -6.96
C PRO A 88 -1.54 -17.60 -6.91
N ASN A 89 -1.86 -18.24 -8.04
CA ASN A 89 -1.85 -19.70 -8.17
C ASN A 89 -0.41 -20.27 -8.24
N ALA A 90 0.34 -20.10 -7.17
CA ALA A 90 1.67 -20.66 -6.99
C ALA A 90 1.91 -20.88 -5.49
N LYS A 91 2.90 -21.71 -5.14
CA LYS A 91 3.29 -22.02 -3.77
C LYS A 91 4.76 -21.65 -3.60
N MET A 92 5.04 -20.72 -2.68
CA MET A 92 6.41 -20.29 -2.36
C MET A 92 6.97 -21.20 -1.27
N PRO A 93 8.25 -21.61 -1.34
CA PRO A 93 8.86 -22.46 -0.31
C PRO A 93 8.87 -21.78 1.07
N LEU A 94 8.72 -22.56 2.15
CA LEU A 94 8.72 -22.04 3.53
C LEU A 94 10.00 -21.29 3.88
N VAL A 95 11.16 -21.78 3.45
CA VAL A 95 12.45 -21.12 3.68
C VAL A 95 12.44 -19.71 3.07
N THR A 96 11.85 -19.57 1.89
CA THR A 96 11.69 -18.27 1.23
C THR A 96 10.70 -17.37 1.98
N HIS A 97 9.59 -17.93 2.50
CA HIS A 97 8.67 -17.18 3.37
C HIS A 97 9.39 -16.63 4.61
N ILE A 98 10.26 -17.43 5.24
CA ILE A 98 11.05 -17.04 6.41
C ILE A 98 12.01 -15.91 6.04
N GLU A 99 12.76 -16.04 4.94
CA GLU A 99 13.66 -14.98 4.46
C GLU A 99 12.90 -13.67 4.22
N LEU A 100 11.76 -13.75 3.53
CA LEU A 100 10.92 -12.60 3.24
C LEU A 100 10.34 -12.01 4.54
N GLY A 101 9.93 -12.85 5.49
CA GLY A 101 9.46 -12.47 6.81
C GLY A 101 10.50 -11.66 7.58
N THR A 102 11.76 -12.13 7.61
CA THR A 102 12.89 -11.42 8.22
C THR A 102 13.10 -10.03 7.61
N ILE A 103 13.10 -9.94 6.27
CA ILE A 103 13.25 -8.67 5.55
C ILE A 103 12.12 -7.70 5.93
N LEU A 104 10.87 -8.17 5.95
CA LEU A 104 9.71 -7.34 6.25
C LEU A 104 9.68 -6.89 7.72
N LYS A 105 10.13 -7.75 8.64
CA LYS A 105 10.25 -7.41 10.06
C LYS A 105 11.32 -6.34 10.27
N GLU A 106 12.51 -6.50 9.69
CA GLU A 106 13.57 -5.48 9.80
C GLU A 106 13.10 -4.10 9.34
N VAL A 107 12.50 -4.00 8.14
CA VAL A 107 11.99 -2.73 7.61
C VAL A 107 10.88 -2.15 8.49
N ARG A 108 10.04 -3.02 9.06
CA ARG A 108 8.93 -2.61 9.93
C ARG A 108 9.44 -2.09 11.27
N ASP A 109 10.35 -2.82 11.90
CA ASP A 109 10.87 -2.55 13.24
C ASP A 109 11.73 -1.28 13.20
N ALA A 110 12.59 -1.15 12.19
CA ALA A 110 13.30 0.11 11.91
C ALA A 110 12.32 1.30 11.77
N ALA A 111 11.15 1.08 11.19
CA ALA A 111 10.14 2.11 10.97
C ALA A 111 9.05 2.18 12.03
N ASP A 112 9.27 1.66 13.24
CA ASP A 112 8.19 1.51 14.23
C ASP A 112 7.46 2.82 14.53
N ASP A 113 8.22 3.92 14.61
CA ASP A 113 7.71 5.28 14.84
C ASP A 113 7.34 6.04 13.55
N TYR A 114 7.75 5.56 12.38
CA TYR A 114 7.38 6.15 11.09
C TYR A 114 6.18 5.45 10.47
N LYS A 115 4.99 5.79 11.00
CA LYS A 115 3.69 5.19 10.66
C LYS A 115 3.43 4.97 9.17
N ARG A 116 3.89 5.86 8.28
CA ARG A 116 3.68 5.71 6.83
C ARG A 116 4.38 4.48 6.26
N VAL A 117 5.65 4.25 6.64
CA VAL A 117 6.42 3.06 6.26
C VAL A 117 5.88 1.84 6.98
N LYS A 118 5.71 1.89 8.31
CA LYS A 118 5.17 0.80 9.13
C LYS A 118 3.82 0.28 8.64
N ASN A 119 2.90 1.17 8.27
CA ASN A 119 1.58 0.79 7.78
C ASN A 119 1.67 0.18 6.37
N ALA A 120 2.47 0.75 5.47
CA ALA A 120 2.64 0.22 4.12
C ALA A 120 3.25 -1.20 4.14
N ILE A 121 4.30 -1.41 4.93
CA ILE A 121 4.97 -2.71 5.05
C ILE A 121 4.11 -3.71 5.83
N GLY A 122 3.39 -3.26 6.87
CA GLY A 122 2.44 -4.12 7.61
C GLY A 122 1.32 -4.67 6.73
N ASN A 123 0.90 -3.90 5.72
CA ASN A 123 -0.07 -4.33 4.72
C ASN A 123 0.47 -5.34 3.70
N VAL A 124 1.78 -5.39 3.50
CA VAL A 124 2.45 -6.42 2.67
C VAL A 124 2.56 -7.71 3.49
N ARG A 125 3.09 -7.58 4.70
CA ARG A 125 3.24 -8.64 5.70
C ARG A 125 1.94 -9.42 5.94
N SER A 126 0.86 -8.73 6.31
CA SER A 126 -0.45 -9.38 6.56
C SER A 126 -1.00 -10.10 5.33
N ARG A 127 -0.73 -9.60 4.11
CA ARG A 127 -1.19 -10.28 2.89
C ARG A 127 -0.42 -11.57 2.65
N LEU A 128 0.88 -11.58 2.91
CA LEU A 128 1.71 -12.77 2.75
C LEU A 128 1.44 -13.81 3.83
N ASP A 129 1.07 -13.36 5.02
CA ASP A 129 0.56 -14.19 6.11
C ASP A 129 -0.73 -14.92 5.72
N ASP A 130 -1.68 -14.22 5.09
CA ASP A 130 -2.86 -14.88 4.50
C ASP A 130 -2.46 -15.90 3.42
N TRP A 131 -1.48 -15.56 2.58
CA TRP A 131 -1.06 -16.43 1.48
C TRP A 131 -0.38 -17.70 1.97
N VAL A 132 0.54 -17.61 2.94
CA VAL A 132 1.24 -18.80 3.47
C VAL A 132 0.26 -19.76 4.15
N ALA A 133 -0.74 -19.24 4.88
CA ALA A 133 -1.82 -20.07 5.43
C ALA A 133 -2.62 -20.79 4.34
N GLY A 134 -2.86 -20.15 3.19
CA GLY A 134 -3.53 -20.75 2.03
C GLY A 134 -2.65 -21.65 1.16
N GLU A 135 -1.33 -21.60 1.32
CA GLU A 135 -0.35 -22.42 0.62
C GLU A 135 0.01 -23.69 1.41
N TYR A 136 -0.08 -23.62 2.74
CA TYR A 136 0.21 -24.70 3.68
C TYR A 136 -0.96 -24.86 4.66
N PRO A 137 -2.10 -25.42 4.22
CA PRO A 137 -3.31 -25.52 5.04
C PRO A 137 -3.20 -26.58 6.14
N HIS A 138 -2.28 -27.53 6.03
CA HIS A 138 -2.10 -28.63 6.97
C HIS A 138 -0.99 -28.30 7.99
N HIS A 139 -1.31 -28.42 9.28
CA HIS A 139 -0.37 -28.17 10.38
C HIS A 139 0.83 -29.14 10.41
N THR A 140 0.75 -30.26 9.68
CA THR A 140 1.85 -31.19 9.47
C THR A 140 2.94 -30.62 8.54
N GLU A 141 2.54 -29.80 7.56
CA GLU A 141 3.49 -29.11 6.66
C GLU A 141 3.99 -27.80 7.27
N LEU A 142 3.13 -27.10 8.03
CA LEU A 142 3.46 -25.84 8.68
C LEU A 142 2.98 -25.84 10.14
N PRO A 143 3.86 -26.17 11.09
CA PRO A 143 3.52 -26.10 12.52
C PRO A 143 3.15 -24.68 12.95
N ASN A 144 2.19 -24.56 13.87
CA ASN A 144 1.67 -23.27 14.34
C ASN A 144 2.76 -22.33 14.86
N GLU A 145 3.73 -22.85 15.60
CA GLU A 145 4.85 -22.06 16.12
C GLU A 145 5.67 -21.43 14.99
N VAL A 146 5.95 -22.19 13.93
CA VAL A 146 6.65 -21.69 12.75
C VAL A 146 5.78 -20.65 12.05
N PHE A 147 4.49 -20.94 11.82
CA PHE A 147 3.54 -20.02 11.18
C PHE A 147 3.52 -18.64 11.87
N PHE A 148 3.35 -18.61 13.19
CA PHE A 148 3.26 -17.35 13.95
C PHE A 148 4.57 -16.54 13.89
N ASN A 149 5.72 -17.19 13.71
CA ASN A 149 7.03 -16.54 13.75
C ASN A 149 7.56 -16.09 12.38
N ILE A 150 7.00 -16.58 11.26
CA ILE A 150 7.44 -16.17 9.91
C ILE A 150 7.30 -14.66 9.76
N TYR A 151 6.07 -14.15 9.91
CA TYR A 151 5.75 -12.74 9.64
C TYR A 151 5.59 -11.88 10.89
N TYR A 152 5.39 -12.48 12.06
CA TYR A 152 5.28 -11.75 13.32
C TYR A 152 6.44 -12.10 14.25
N GLY A 153 6.43 -11.47 15.43
CA GLY A 153 7.57 -11.44 16.33
C GLY A 153 8.51 -10.26 16.06
N ASP A 154 9.35 -9.99 17.03
CA ASP A 154 10.37 -8.96 17.00
C ASP A 154 11.68 -9.55 16.44
N THR A 155 12.41 -8.77 15.65
CA THR A 155 13.76 -9.14 15.21
C THR A 155 14.86 -8.62 16.13
N GLY A 156 14.50 -7.84 17.15
CA GLY A 156 15.44 -7.09 17.97
C GLY A 156 16.07 -5.90 17.23
N THR A 157 15.58 -5.59 16.03
CA THR A 157 16.07 -4.46 15.23
C THR A 157 15.67 -3.16 15.93
N PRO A 158 16.64 -2.27 16.26
CA PRO A 158 16.32 -1.00 16.89
C PRO A 158 15.47 -0.11 15.96
N THR A 159 14.54 0.65 16.57
CA THR A 159 13.76 1.65 15.84
C THR A 159 14.63 2.82 15.37
N ASP A 160 14.55 3.13 14.08
CA ASP A 160 15.21 4.29 13.47
C ASP A 160 14.33 5.53 13.57
N TYR A 161 14.66 6.46 14.47
CA TYR A 161 13.93 7.73 14.58
C TYR A 161 14.20 8.67 13.42
N SER A 162 15.47 8.75 13.03
CA SER A 162 16.00 9.63 12.00
C SER A 162 17.14 8.89 11.27
N PRO A 163 16.81 7.96 10.37
CA PRO A 163 17.81 7.15 9.69
C PRO A 163 18.74 8.03 8.85
N SER A 164 20.02 7.69 8.84
CA SER A 164 20.99 8.28 7.90
C SER A 164 20.64 7.91 6.46
N ASP A 165 21.17 8.63 5.48
CA ASP A 165 20.94 8.29 4.07
C ASP A 165 21.47 6.89 3.71
N LYS A 166 22.57 6.47 4.35
CA LYS A 166 23.07 5.09 4.25
C LYS A 166 22.01 4.10 4.72
N ARG A 167 21.42 4.32 5.91
CA ARG A 167 20.38 3.43 6.46
C ARG A 167 19.12 3.45 5.61
N LYS A 168 18.69 4.61 5.10
CA LYS A 168 17.58 4.71 4.14
C LYS A 168 17.85 3.85 2.90
N ASN A 169 19.05 3.89 2.34
CA ASN A 169 19.43 3.10 1.17
C ASN A 169 19.44 1.58 1.47
N GLU A 170 19.88 1.16 2.64
CA GLU A 170 19.80 -0.24 3.09
C GLU A 170 18.34 -0.71 3.15
N LEU A 171 17.44 0.08 3.78
CA LEU A 171 16.01 -0.25 3.85
C LEU A 171 15.34 -0.29 2.48
N ILE A 172 15.76 0.57 1.54
CA ILE A 172 15.31 0.54 0.15
C ILE A 172 15.79 -0.73 -0.56
N ALA A 173 17.04 -1.13 -0.35
CA ALA A 173 17.59 -2.37 -0.92
C ALA A 173 16.85 -3.61 -0.40
N LEU A 174 16.47 -3.63 0.88
CA LEU A 174 15.61 -4.67 1.46
C LEU A 174 14.24 -4.74 0.76
N CYS A 175 13.59 -3.59 0.52
CA CYS A 175 12.33 -3.56 -0.22
C CYS A 175 12.49 -4.06 -1.66
N GLN A 176 13.61 -3.77 -2.32
CA GLN A 176 13.91 -4.26 -3.66
C GLN A 176 14.17 -5.77 -3.67
N LYS A 177 14.94 -6.28 -2.69
CA LYS A 177 15.16 -7.72 -2.49
C LYS A 177 13.85 -8.46 -2.31
N ALA A 178 12.92 -7.93 -1.51
CA ALA A 178 11.59 -8.48 -1.35
C ALA A 178 10.82 -8.56 -2.68
N LYS A 179 10.91 -7.53 -3.55
CA LYS A 179 10.28 -7.57 -4.89
C LYS A 179 10.88 -8.68 -5.76
N THR A 180 12.20 -8.86 -5.73
CA THR A 180 12.90 -9.91 -6.47
C THR A 180 12.45 -11.29 -6.03
N ILE A 181 12.45 -11.57 -4.73
CA ILE A 181 11.97 -12.84 -4.17
C ILE A 181 10.54 -13.14 -4.62
N LEU A 182 9.65 -12.15 -4.49
CA LEU A 182 8.25 -12.29 -4.92
C LEU A 182 8.12 -12.60 -6.42
N GLY A 183 8.94 -11.99 -7.26
CA GLY A 183 8.90 -12.22 -8.72
C GLY A 183 9.50 -13.56 -9.16
N GLN A 184 10.34 -14.17 -8.33
CA GLN A 184 10.90 -15.50 -8.58
C GLN A 184 9.91 -16.62 -8.26
N HIS A 185 9.04 -16.41 -7.27
CA HIS A 185 8.14 -17.45 -6.77
C HIS A 185 6.67 -17.29 -7.17
N TYR A 186 6.27 -16.10 -7.64
CA TYR A 186 4.91 -15.83 -8.08
C TYR A 186 4.88 -15.26 -9.50
N HIS A 187 3.99 -15.78 -10.34
CA HIS A 187 3.76 -15.24 -11.67
C HIS A 187 3.03 -13.89 -11.61
N ASP A 188 3.18 -13.09 -12.68
CA ASP A 188 2.52 -11.79 -12.76
C ASP A 188 0.98 -11.93 -12.72
N CYS A 189 0.39 -11.32 -11.69
CA CYS A 189 -1.04 -11.36 -11.44
C CYS A 189 -1.48 -10.12 -10.65
N ARG A 190 -2.80 -9.89 -10.57
CA ARG A 190 -3.37 -8.73 -9.86
C ARG A 190 -2.95 -8.65 -8.38
N PRO A 191 -3.00 -9.73 -7.59
CA PRO A 191 -2.59 -9.68 -6.18
C PRO A 191 -1.12 -9.31 -5.99
N LEU A 192 -0.22 -9.90 -6.79
CA LEU A 192 1.22 -9.61 -6.74
C LEU A 192 1.52 -8.16 -7.10
N ARG A 193 0.91 -7.62 -8.17
CA ARG A 193 1.06 -6.19 -8.50
C ARG A 193 0.59 -5.27 -7.37
N GLY A 194 -0.43 -5.68 -6.61
CA GLY A 194 -0.87 -4.96 -5.42
C GLY A 194 0.18 -4.93 -4.31
N LEU A 195 0.97 -6.00 -4.14
CA LEU A 195 2.12 -6.00 -3.23
C LEU A 195 3.24 -5.10 -3.73
N TYR A 196 3.57 -5.15 -5.02
CA TYR A 196 4.59 -4.26 -5.60
C TYR A 196 4.25 -2.78 -5.41
N GLN A 197 3.00 -2.37 -5.62
CA GLN A 197 2.58 -0.99 -5.38
C GLN A 197 2.78 -0.55 -3.92
N LYS A 198 2.56 -1.46 -2.96
CA LYS A 198 2.79 -1.17 -1.54
C LYS A 198 4.29 -1.08 -1.23
N LEU A 199 5.11 -1.97 -1.78
CA LEU A 199 6.58 -1.90 -1.64
C LEU A 199 7.15 -0.63 -2.26
N ASP A 200 6.66 -0.22 -3.44
CA ASP A 200 7.06 1.04 -4.08
C ASP A 200 6.62 2.26 -3.25
N ALA A 201 5.44 2.20 -2.62
CA ALA A 201 5.01 3.21 -1.66
C ALA A 201 5.91 3.25 -0.42
N THR A 202 6.33 2.09 0.12
CA THR A 202 7.29 2.00 1.22
C THR A 202 8.61 2.68 0.84
N VAL A 203 9.18 2.34 -0.32
CA VAL A 203 10.41 2.97 -0.85
C VAL A 203 10.24 4.50 -0.97
N LYS A 204 9.11 4.95 -1.51
CA LYS A 204 8.81 6.39 -1.59
C LYS A 204 8.81 7.04 -0.21
N TRP A 205 8.21 6.40 0.80
CA TRP A 205 8.15 6.97 2.14
C TRP A 205 9.50 6.95 2.84
N ILE A 206 10.32 5.92 2.65
CA ILE A 206 11.69 5.86 3.18
C ILE A 206 12.52 7.02 2.63
N LYS A 207 12.40 7.33 1.33
CA LYS A 207 13.07 8.50 0.72
C LYS A 207 12.60 9.84 1.32
N LEU A 208 11.35 9.92 1.74
CA LEU A 208 10.74 11.09 2.36
C LEU A 208 10.80 11.05 3.90
N TRP A 209 11.62 10.18 4.49
CA TRP A 209 11.74 10.07 5.93
C TRP A 209 12.46 11.31 6.48
N PRO A 210 11.81 12.11 7.35
CA PRO A 210 12.37 13.36 7.82
C PRO A 210 13.57 13.14 8.74
N GLU A 211 14.57 14.00 8.60
CA GLU A 211 15.72 14.05 9.50
C GLU A 211 15.37 14.79 10.80
N GLY A 212 15.96 14.36 11.91
CA GLY A 212 15.89 15.07 13.20
C GLY A 212 14.55 15.04 13.92
N ARG A 213 13.54 14.29 13.44
CA ARG A 213 12.26 14.15 14.14
C ARG A 213 12.39 13.18 15.33
N LYS A 214 12.59 13.72 16.53
CA LYS A 214 12.29 12.97 17.77
C LYS A 214 10.76 12.93 17.96
N PRO A 215 10.16 11.74 18.18
CA PRO A 215 8.74 11.67 18.51
C PRO A 215 8.47 12.34 19.85
N LYS A 216 7.31 12.99 19.94
CA LYS A 216 6.86 13.70 21.15
C LYS A 216 6.65 12.66 22.25
N GLY A 217 7.48 12.71 23.30
CA GLY A 217 7.44 11.75 24.42
C GLY A 217 8.59 10.72 24.45
N TYR A 218 9.60 10.84 23.58
CA TYR A 218 10.78 9.99 23.65
C TYR A 218 11.67 10.36 24.85
N SER A 219 11.50 9.64 25.96
CA SER A 219 12.57 9.40 26.93
C SER A 219 13.34 8.17 26.43
N SER A 220 14.66 8.27 26.31
CA SER A 220 15.54 7.15 25.99
C SER A 220 15.33 6.06 27.05
N ARG A 221 14.40 5.13 26.81
CA ARG A 221 14.22 3.94 27.64
C ARG A 221 15.54 3.19 27.63
N GLY A 222 16.32 3.36 28.70
CA GLY A 222 17.65 2.77 28.86
C GLY A 222 18.70 3.67 29.49
N GLN A 223 18.51 5.00 29.56
CA GLN A 223 19.43 5.87 30.30
C GLN A 223 18.83 6.23 31.65
N ILE A 224 19.26 5.52 32.70
CA ILE A 224 19.06 5.95 34.09
C ILE A 224 19.80 7.30 34.21
N THR A 225 19.06 8.38 34.40
CA THR A 225 19.67 9.68 34.67
C THR A 225 20.39 9.63 36.03
N PRO A 226 21.61 10.19 36.16
CA PRO A 226 22.26 10.32 37.46
C PRO A 226 21.31 11.04 38.42
N GLY A 227 20.87 10.35 39.49
CA GLY A 227 19.86 10.85 40.43
C GLY A 227 18.51 10.12 40.43
N SER A 228 18.28 9.16 39.53
CA SER A 228 17.10 8.30 39.61
C SER A 228 17.21 7.28 40.74
N LEU A 229 16.40 7.44 41.79
CA LEU A 229 16.24 6.49 42.90
C LEU A 229 15.55 5.21 42.40
N VAL A 230 16.32 4.12 42.32
CA VAL A 230 15.79 2.78 42.04
C VAL A 230 15.49 2.10 43.38
N SER A 231 14.21 1.83 43.65
CA SER A 231 13.79 1.01 44.79
C SER A 231 14.02 -0.46 44.45
N LEU A 232 15.09 -1.05 45.01
CA LEU A 232 15.31 -2.49 44.97
C LEU A 232 14.40 -3.13 46.02
N LYS A 233 13.36 -3.84 45.58
CA LYS A 233 12.61 -4.74 46.46
C LYS A 233 13.51 -5.93 46.79
N VAL A 234 14.13 -5.89 47.97
CA VAL A 234 14.79 -7.06 48.57
C VAL A 234 13.69 -8.04 48.95
N THR A 235 13.54 -9.11 48.19
CA THR A 235 12.74 -10.27 48.59
C THR A 235 13.54 -11.04 49.64
N VAL A 236 13.16 -10.89 50.91
CA VAL A 236 13.61 -11.80 51.96
C VAL A 236 12.70 -13.03 51.89
N SER A 237 13.27 -14.16 51.50
CA SER A 237 12.61 -15.46 51.58
C SER A 237 12.63 -15.97 53.04
N PRO A 238 11.58 -16.69 53.48
CA PRO A 238 11.48 -17.23 54.84
C PRO A 238 12.47 -18.38 55.10
#